data_AF-A0AAW2MY92-F1
#
_entry.id   AF-A0AAW2MY92-F1
#
_cell.length_a   1.000
_cell.length_b   1.000
_cell.length_c   1.000
_cell.angle_alpha   90.00
_cell.angle_beta   90.00
_cell.angle_gamma   90.00
#
_symmetry.space_group_name_H-M   'P 1'
#
loop_
_entity.id
_entity.type
_entity.pdbx_description
1 polymer ?
#
loop_
_entity_poly.entity_id
_entity_poly.type
_entity_poly.pdbx_seq_one_letter_code
_entity_poly.pdbx_strand_id
1 'polypeptide(L)'
;MEGAIQHLFEGHQKNYIECINVDYKSSRLESFYDLQLDVKGCHDVYASFDKYVAIEHLDGDNKYHAGQYGLQDAKKGALFIDFPPVLQLHLKRFEYDFVQDGTVKINDRYEFPLQLDLDRDNGRYLSPEADRRVRNLYILHGSFLEYFFHTCKTLGYIFILTVFILCIVLTNPGINNAPFKFTRYSNAYMLVYIRESDKDKILCDIDERDISEHIKERLKREQKEKELKKKEKAEAHMYMTVKVVTDEDFAEQIGTDICFDLVDHAKVKSFRTVDECAKFKRKI
;
A
#
# COMPACT_ATOMS: atom_id res chain seq x y z
N MET A 1 16.01 -12.74 15.34
CA MET A 1 15.51 -11.72 14.39
C MET A 1 14.37 -10.98 15.06
N GLU A 2 14.67 -10.19 16.08
CA GLU A 2 13.69 -9.29 16.70
C GLU A 2 14.12 -7.87 16.33
N GLY A 3 13.17 -7.01 15.94
CA GLY A 3 13.47 -5.62 15.56
C GLY A 3 14.00 -5.38 14.14
N ALA A 4 13.96 -6.35 13.22
CA ALA A 4 14.42 -6.13 11.84
C ALA A 4 13.65 -5.01 11.12
N ILE A 5 12.34 -4.90 11.38
CA ILE A 5 11.49 -3.83 10.82
C ILE A 5 11.90 -2.47 11.39
N GLN A 6 12.13 -2.39 12.70
CA GLN A 6 12.59 -1.18 13.37
C GLN A 6 13.92 -0.71 12.79
N HIS A 7 14.90 -1.61 12.69
CA HIS A 7 16.21 -1.26 12.12
C HIS A 7 16.18 -0.76 10.68
N LEU A 8 15.20 -1.19 9.87
CA LEU A 8 15.12 -0.82 8.45
C LEU A 8 14.29 0.44 8.21
N PHE A 9 13.22 0.65 8.97
CA PHE A 9 12.20 1.64 8.67
C PHE A 9 12.01 2.70 9.76
N GLU A 10 12.49 2.48 10.98
CA GLU A 10 12.34 3.44 12.07
C GLU A 10 13.38 4.56 11.96
N GLY A 11 12.90 5.80 11.95
CA GLY A 11 13.71 7.00 12.19
C GLY A 11 13.15 7.80 13.36
N HIS A 12 13.90 8.81 13.79
CA HIS A 12 13.52 9.63 14.94
C HIS A 12 13.48 11.12 14.61
N GLN A 13 12.50 11.81 15.18
CA GLN A 13 12.35 13.25 15.10
C GLN A 13 12.14 13.87 16.48
N LYS A 14 12.55 15.12 16.63
CA LYS A 14 12.39 15.93 17.83
C LYS A 14 11.44 17.08 17.52
N ASN A 15 10.25 17.00 18.10
CA ASN A 15 9.30 18.10 18.12
C ASN A 15 9.63 19.02 19.30
N TYR A 16 9.69 20.32 19.08
CA TYR A 16 10.00 21.28 20.13
C TYR A 16 9.04 22.46 20.13
N ILE A 17 8.83 23.01 21.32
CA ILE A 17 8.09 24.23 21.58
C ILE A 17 8.96 25.12 22.45
N GLU A 18 9.20 26.35 22.01
CA GLU A 18 10.02 27.33 22.69
C GLU A 18 9.20 28.61 22.89
N CYS A 19 8.96 28.99 24.14
CA CYS A 19 8.25 30.22 24.45
C CYS A 19 9.12 31.45 24.13
N ILE A 20 8.51 32.53 23.65
CA ILE A 20 9.23 33.75 23.25
C ILE A 20 9.49 34.67 24.45
N ASN A 21 8.49 34.79 25.33
CA ASN A 21 8.50 35.77 26.43
C ASN A 21 8.97 35.20 27.77
N VAL A 22 9.15 33.87 27.86
CA VAL A 22 9.57 33.17 29.08
C VAL A 22 10.61 32.10 28.73
N ASP A 23 11.55 31.86 29.64
CA ASP A 23 12.56 30.81 29.49
C ASP A 23 11.94 29.43 29.78
N TYR A 24 11.15 28.96 28.82
CA TYR A 24 10.50 27.66 28.87
C TYR A 24 10.61 26.98 27.50
N LYS A 25 11.18 25.78 27.50
CA LYS A 25 11.30 24.93 26.32
C LYS A 25 10.80 23.52 26.64
N SER A 26 9.96 23.01 25.75
CA SER A 26 9.51 21.62 25.77
C SER A 26 10.01 20.92 24.52
N SER A 27 10.50 19.69 24.65
CA SER A 27 10.87 18.88 23.50
C SER A 27 10.44 17.44 23.70
N ARG A 28 9.96 16.81 22.63
CA ARG A 28 9.51 15.42 22.60
C ARG A 28 10.19 14.69 21.45
N LEU A 29 10.78 13.55 21.76
CA LEU A 29 11.29 12.60 20.77
C LEU A 29 10.16 11.68 20.32
N GLU A 30 10.03 11.49 19.02
CA GLU A 30 9.03 10.62 18.41
C GLU A 30 9.69 9.77 17.33
N SER A 31 9.35 8.48 17.30
CA SER A 31 9.71 7.57 16.22
C SER A 31 8.73 7.70 15.05
N PHE A 32 9.22 7.53 13.82
CA PHE A 32 8.40 7.45 12.62
C PHE A 32 8.85 6.28 11.73
N TYR A 33 7.90 5.73 10.95
CA TYR A 33 8.15 4.69 9.95
C TYR A 33 7.93 5.21 8.52
N ASP A 34 7.05 6.21 8.39
CA ASP A 34 6.77 6.94 7.17
C ASP A 34 6.73 8.45 7.45
N LEU A 35 7.05 9.26 6.43
CA LEU A 35 6.90 10.70 6.47
C LEU A 35 5.81 11.14 5.51
N GLN A 36 4.83 11.88 6.04
CA GLN A 36 3.74 12.41 5.24
C GLN A 36 4.07 13.83 4.80
N LEU A 37 4.34 13.99 3.51
CA LEU A 37 4.75 15.24 2.89
C LEU A 37 3.56 15.94 2.23
N ASP A 38 3.41 17.22 2.55
CA ASP A 38 2.42 18.07 1.90
C ASP A 38 2.80 18.32 0.44
N VAL A 39 1.87 18.05 -0.47
CA VAL A 39 2.03 18.31 -1.91
C VAL A 39 1.49 19.70 -2.28
N LYS A 40 0.41 20.13 -1.64
CA LYS A 40 -0.23 21.41 -1.92
C LYS A 40 0.70 22.58 -1.58
N GLY A 41 0.98 23.40 -2.59
CA GLY A 41 1.89 24.54 -2.46
C GLY A 41 3.39 24.17 -2.51
N CYS A 42 3.72 22.90 -2.73
CA CYS A 42 5.10 22.41 -2.85
C CYS A 42 5.34 21.94 -4.29
N HIS A 43 6.43 22.38 -4.91
CA HIS A 43 6.77 21.99 -6.28
C HIS A 43 7.62 20.71 -6.33
N ASP A 44 8.35 20.41 -5.26
CA ASP A 44 9.23 19.25 -5.15
C ASP A 44 9.33 18.70 -3.71
N VAL A 45 10.05 17.58 -3.59
CA VAL A 45 10.34 16.94 -2.29
C VAL A 45 11.04 17.87 -1.31
N TYR A 46 12.00 18.67 -1.78
CA TYR A 46 12.74 19.58 -0.91
C TYR A 46 11.86 20.68 -0.33
N ALA A 47 10.95 21.27 -1.13
CA ALA A 47 9.97 22.23 -0.66
C ALA A 47 9.05 21.64 0.42
N SER A 48 8.66 20.36 0.28
CA SER A 48 7.89 19.68 1.32
C SER A 48 8.69 19.46 2.60
N PHE A 49 9.98 19.09 2.53
CA PHE A 49 10.85 18.99 3.70
C PHE A 49 11.08 20.36 4.36
N ASP A 50 11.28 21.41 3.56
CA ASP A 50 11.40 22.78 4.04
C ASP A 50 10.15 23.22 4.81
N LYS A 51 8.97 22.88 4.29
CA LYS A 51 7.70 23.12 4.96
C LYS A 51 7.54 22.27 6.21
N TYR A 52 8.03 21.02 6.20
CA TYR A 52 7.96 20.11 7.33
C TYR A 52 8.73 20.64 8.55
N VAL A 53 9.93 21.18 8.32
CA VAL A 53 10.77 21.76 9.39
C VAL A 53 10.51 23.25 9.64
N ALA A 54 9.53 23.84 8.95
CA ALA A 54 9.19 25.25 9.12
C ALA A 54 8.69 25.53 10.54
N ILE A 55 9.11 26.66 11.09
CA ILE A 55 8.69 27.08 12.42
C ILE A 55 7.26 27.60 12.33
N GLU A 56 6.37 26.99 13.11
CA GLU A 56 5.01 27.44 13.33
C GLU A 56 4.99 28.44 14.49
N HIS A 57 4.42 29.62 14.27
CA HIS A 57 4.21 30.62 15.32
C HIS A 57 2.86 30.38 16.00
N LEU A 58 2.91 30.21 17.33
CA LEU A 58 1.76 30.07 18.20
C LEU A 58 1.51 31.42 18.88
N ASP A 59 0.68 32.25 18.28
CA ASP A 59 0.32 33.59 18.75
C ASP A 59 -1.20 33.85 18.72
N GLY A 60 -1.62 35.02 19.19
CA GLY A 60 -3.03 35.43 19.18
C GLY A 60 -3.93 34.47 19.98
N ASP A 61 -4.92 33.88 19.31
CA ASP A 61 -5.84 32.91 19.90
C ASP A 61 -5.24 31.50 19.99
N ASN A 62 -4.13 31.22 19.29
CA ASN A 62 -3.43 29.92 19.23
C ASN A 62 -2.22 29.83 20.17
N LYS A 63 -2.23 30.57 21.29
CA LYS A 63 -1.13 30.58 22.26
C LYS A 63 -0.92 29.22 22.93
N TYR A 64 0.34 28.93 23.27
CA TYR A 64 0.72 27.70 23.95
C TYR A 64 0.51 27.79 25.47
N HIS A 65 -0.08 26.76 26.07
CA HIS A 65 -0.27 26.70 27.53
C HIS A 65 0.97 26.11 28.24
N ALA A 66 1.87 26.99 28.70
CA ALA A 66 3.14 26.64 29.33
C ALA A 66 3.03 26.33 30.83
N GLY A 67 2.04 25.51 31.23
CA GLY A 67 1.84 25.07 32.61
C GLY A 67 1.76 26.24 33.60
N GLN A 68 2.79 26.40 34.43
CA GLN A 68 2.89 27.46 35.43
C GLN A 68 2.98 28.89 34.85
N TYR A 69 3.35 29.04 33.59
CA TYR A 69 3.47 30.35 32.91
C TYR A 69 2.20 30.77 32.15
N GLY A 70 1.14 29.96 32.19
CA GLY A 70 -0.12 30.22 31.49
C GLY A 70 0.03 30.23 29.97
N LEU A 71 -0.84 30.98 29.28
CA LEU A 71 -0.83 31.13 27.82
C LEU A 71 0.31 32.05 27.37
N GLN A 72 1.17 31.55 26.49
CA GLN A 72 2.36 32.24 26.01
C GLN A 72 2.48 32.15 24.49
N ASP A 73 3.06 33.18 23.90
CA ASP A 73 3.48 33.14 22.50
C ASP A 73 4.69 32.22 22.37
N ALA A 74 4.65 31.29 21.42
CA ALA A 74 5.67 30.25 21.29
C ALA A 74 6.01 29.95 19.83
N LYS A 75 7.17 29.34 19.63
CA LYS A 75 7.63 28.79 18.36
C LYS A 75 7.58 27.28 18.46
N LYS A 76 6.89 26.63 17.53
CA LYS A 76 6.83 25.18 17.42
C LYS A 76 7.56 24.75 16.15
N GLY A 77 8.33 23.67 16.24
CA GLY A 77 9.05 23.14 15.09
C GLY A 77 9.37 21.66 15.26
N ALA A 78 9.85 21.05 14.19
CA ALA A 78 10.29 19.66 14.14
C ALA A 78 11.64 19.58 13.43
N LEU A 79 12.55 18.79 13.99
CA LEU A 79 13.85 18.47 13.39
C LEU A 79 14.10 16.98 13.47
N PHE A 80 14.80 16.43 12.48
CA PHE A 80 15.13 15.00 12.46
C PHE A 80 16.37 14.73 13.31
N ILE A 81 16.34 13.65 14.09
CA ILE A 81 17.51 13.16 14.83
C ILE A 81 18.31 12.20 13.95
N ASP A 82 17.60 11.32 13.26
CA ASP A 82 18.16 10.40 12.28
C ASP A 82 17.07 10.02 11.25
N PHE A 83 17.53 9.45 10.14
CA PHE A 83 16.65 8.89 9.12
C PHE A 83 16.86 7.36 9.04
N PRO A 84 15.83 6.59 8.66
CA PRO A 84 15.95 5.15 8.49
C PRO A 84 16.74 4.77 7.22
N PRO A 85 17.34 3.57 7.14
CA PRO A 85 17.94 3.07 5.90
C PRO A 85 16.96 2.99 4.72
N VAL A 86 15.69 2.65 4.97
CA VAL A 86 14.61 2.68 3.98
C VAL A 86 13.62 3.79 4.35
N LEU A 87 13.59 4.82 3.53
CA LEU A 87 12.77 6.00 3.75
C LEU A 87 11.49 5.93 2.92
N GLN A 88 10.33 5.94 3.60
CA GLN A 88 9.01 5.95 2.99
C GLN A 88 8.43 7.37 3.04
N LEU A 89 8.18 7.96 1.87
CA LEU A 89 7.57 9.29 1.75
C LEU A 89 6.16 9.16 1.19
N HIS A 90 5.16 9.45 2.02
CA HIS A 90 3.76 9.52 1.63
C HIS A 90 3.42 10.93 1.16
N LEU A 91 3.04 11.07 -0.10
CA LEU A 91 2.62 12.35 -0.68
C LEU A 91 1.14 12.56 -0.37
N LYS A 92 0.81 13.53 0.49
CA LYS A 92 -0.56 13.91 0.84
C LYS A 92 -1.26 14.56 -0.35
N ARG A 93 -1.73 13.74 -1.28
CA ARG A 93 -2.51 14.16 -2.45
C ARG A 93 -4.02 14.17 -2.19
N PHE A 94 -4.46 13.83 -1.00
CA PHE A 94 -5.87 13.81 -0.63
C PHE A 94 -6.06 14.72 0.58
N GLU A 95 -6.76 15.82 0.38
CA GLU A 95 -7.14 16.73 1.44
C GLU A 95 -8.66 16.81 1.51
N TYR A 96 -9.17 17.01 2.72
CA TYR A 96 -10.59 17.31 2.92
C TYR A 96 -10.85 18.78 2.55
N ASP A 97 -11.74 19.01 1.59
CA ASP A 97 -12.23 20.35 1.28
C ASP A 97 -13.53 20.59 2.06
N PHE A 98 -13.47 21.50 3.03
CA PHE A 98 -14.62 21.89 3.84
C PHE A 98 -15.70 22.62 3.05
N VAL A 99 -15.36 23.26 1.93
CA VAL A 99 -16.33 23.97 1.08
C VAL A 99 -17.13 22.97 0.24
N GLN A 100 -16.47 21.92 -0.24
CA GLN A 100 -17.08 20.88 -1.08
C GLN A 100 -17.58 19.66 -0.29
N ASP A 101 -17.37 19.65 1.03
CA ASP A 101 -17.71 18.57 1.95
C ASP A 101 -17.26 17.19 1.45
N GLY A 102 -15.99 17.09 1.06
CA GLY A 102 -15.45 15.86 0.48
C GLY A 102 -13.94 15.86 0.32
N THR A 103 -13.38 14.67 0.04
CA THR A 103 -11.94 14.52 -0.21
C THR A 103 -11.62 14.87 -1.66
N VAL A 104 -10.74 15.85 -1.86
CA VAL A 104 -10.29 16.30 -3.18
C VAL A 104 -8.87 15.80 -3.44
N LYS A 105 -8.63 15.32 -4.67
CA LYS A 105 -7.31 14.90 -5.12
C LYS A 105 -6.51 16.07 -5.68
N ILE A 106 -5.30 16.26 -5.15
CA ILE A 106 -4.30 17.22 -5.60
C ILE A 106 -3.51 16.61 -6.76
N ASN A 107 -3.77 17.13 -7.96
CA ASN A 107 -3.14 16.69 -9.20
C ASN A 107 -1.97 17.60 -9.63
N ASP A 108 -1.55 18.52 -8.77
CA ASP A 108 -0.44 19.42 -9.05
C ASP A 108 0.84 18.63 -9.35
N ARG A 109 1.61 19.17 -10.31
CA ARG A 109 2.92 18.64 -10.66
C ARG A 109 3.82 18.73 -9.43
N TYR A 110 4.46 17.62 -9.13
CA TYR A 110 5.34 17.48 -7.98
C TYR A 110 6.56 16.67 -8.39
N GLU A 111 7.74 17.23 -8.21
CA GLU A 111 8.99 16.64 -8.66
C GLU A 111 9.71 15.93 -7.52
N PHE A 112 10.32 14.79 -7.83
CA PHE A 112 11.11 14.02 -6.89
C PHE A 112 12.36 13.51 -7.60
N PRO A 113 13.56 13.76 -7.04
CA PRO A 113 14.81 13.42 -7.72
C PRO A 113 15.12 11.92 -7.60
N LEU A 114 15.89 11.38 -8.55
CA LEU A 114 16.42 10.00 -8.43
C LEU A 114 17.36 9.86 -7.23
N GLN A 115 18.13 10.90 -6.94
CA GLN A 115 18.99 11.00 -5.77
C GLN A 115 18.50 12.10 -4.85
N LEU A 116 18.12 11.74 -3.63
CA LEU A 116 17.62 12.64 -2.61
C LEU A 116 18.69 12.83 -1.54
N ASP A 117 19.18 14.05 -1.40
CA ASP A 117 20.20 14.40 -0.42
C ASP A 117 19.58 15.17 0.74
N LEU A 118 19.39 14.49 1.88
CA LEU A 118 18.78 15.10 3.08
C LEU A 118 19.81 15.79 3.98
N ASP A 119 21.11 15.61 3.70
CA ASP A 119 22.18 16.32 4.39
C ASP A 119 22.67 17.57 3.63
N ARG A 120 21.95 17.94 2.55
CA ARG A 120 22.19 19.20 1.83
C ARG A 120 22.11 20.41 2.78
N ASP A 121 22.71 21.51 2.36
CA ASP A 121 22.68 22.78 3.09
C ASP A 121 23.14 22.62 4.57
N ASN A 122 24.20 21.82 4.78
CA ASN A 122 24.81 21.50 6.07
C ASN A 122 23.88 20.77 7.07
N GLY A 123 23.01 19.89 6.55
CA GLY A 123 22.07 19.12 7.35
C GLY A 123 20.96 19.98 7.93
N ARG A 124 20.37 20.86 7.11
CA ARG A 124 19.32 21.81 7.50
C ARG A 124 18.14 21.14 8.23
N TYR A 125 17.80 19.92 7.84
CA TYR A 125 16.67 19.18 8.41
C TYR A 125 17.02 18.45 9.70
N LEU A 126 18.32 18.30 9.99
CA LEU A 126 18.82 17.56 11.15
C LEU A 126 18.93 18.47 12.38
N SER A 127 18.63 17.89 13.53
CA SER A 127 18.92 18.47 14.84
C SER A 127 20.42 18.71 15.00
N PRO A 128 20.85 19.73 15.78
CA PRO A 128 22.25 19.92 16.15
C PRO A 128 22.86 18.72 16.88
N GLU A 129 22.02 17.91 17.54
CA GLU A 129 22.40 16.71 18.29
C GLU A 129 22.51 15.45 17.40
N ALA A 130 22.12 15.53 16.13
CA ALA A 130 22.09 14.39 15.22
C ALA A 130 23.48 13.85 14.91
N ASP A 131 23.60 12.52 14.76
CA ASP A 131 24.83 11.90 14.30
C ASP A 131 25.04 12.18 12.80
N ARG A 132 26.10 12.94 12.49
CA ARG A 132 26.48 13.32 11.12
C ARG A 132 27.54 12.41 10.50
N ARG A 133 27.89 11.29 11.15
CA ARG A 133 28.85 10.31 10.61
C ARG A 133 28.30 9.56 9.41
N VAL A 134 26.99 9.33 9.38
CA VAL A 134 26.29 8.63 8.29
C VAL A 134 25.72 9.65 7.33
N ARG A 135 26.02 9.49 6.03
CA ARG A 135 25.48 10.35 4.98
C ARG A 135 24.04 9.95 4.66
N ASN A 136 23.11 10.89 4.75
CA ASN A 136 21.71 10.72 4.37
C ASN A 136 21.49 11.02 2.88
N LEU A 137 22.24 10.28 2.04
CA LEU A 137 22.07 10.28 0.59
C LEU A 137 21.27 9.05 0.19
N TYR A 138 20.14 9.29 -0.48
CA TYR A 138 19.16 8.26 -0.82
C TYR A 138 19.00 8.12 -2.32
N ILE A 139 18.75 6.89 -2.76
CA ILE A 139 18.46 6.55 -4.16
C ILE A 139 17.00 6.09 -4.24
N LEU A 140 16.25 6.65 -5.18
CA LEU A 140 14.87 6.27 -5.46
C LEU A 140 14.84 4.81 -5.94
N HIS A 141 14.12 3.98 -5.20
CA HIS A 141 14.01 2.55 -5.47
C HIS A 141 12.66 2.20 -6.09
N GLY A 142 11.59 2.80 -5.56
CA GLY A 142 10.23 2.57 -6.04
C GLY A 142 9.39 3.83 -5.95
N SER A 143 8.49 3.99 -6.91
CA SER A 143 7.38 4.95 -6.83
C SER A 143 6.09 4.18 -7.01
N PHE A 144 5.11 4.42 -6.14
CA PHE A 144 3.79 3.87 -6.32
C PHE A 144 2.91 4.90 -7.01
N LEU A 145 2.36 4.49 -8.15
CA LEU A 145 1.41 5.27 -8.92
C LEU A 145 0.00 4.79 -8.60
N GLU A 146 -0.90 5.74 -8.36
CA GLU A 146 -2.31 5.44 -8.26
C GLU A 146 -2.92 5.38 -9.67
N TYR A 147 -3.57 4.27 -10.01
CA TYR A 147 -4.40 4.17 -11.21
C TYR A 147 -5.84 4.61 -10.88
N PHE A 148 -6.41 5.42 -11.77
CA PHE A 148 -7.66 6.15 -11.58
C PHE A 148 -8.84 5.26 -11.12
N PHE A 149 -9.68 5.81 -10.23
CA PHE A 149 -10.99 5.29 -9.85
C PHE A 149 -11.86 5.08 -11.12
N HIS A 150 -12.12 3.84 -11.52
CA HIS A 150 -13.22 3.58 -12.44
C HIS A 150 -14.45 3.16 -11.64
N THR A 151 -15.30 4.14 -11.29
CA THR A 151 -16.64 3.85 -10.75
C THR A 151 -17.49 3.28 -11.89
N CYS A 152 -17.39 1.97 -12.14
CA CYS A 152 -18.25 1.31 -13.10
C CYS A 152 -19.64 1.12 -12.44
N LYS A 153 -20.54 2.10 -12.60
CA LYS A 153 -21.96 1.91 -12.25
C LYS A 153 -22.57 0.92 -13.22
N THR A 154 -22.57 -0.36 -12.86
CA THR A 154 -23.42 -1.36 -13.51
C THR A 154 -24.24 -2.05 -12.43
N LEU A 155 -25.56 -1.88 -12.49
CA LEU A 155 -26.56 -2.62 -11.70
C LEU A 155 -26.27 -2.73 -10.19
N GLY A 156 -26.19 -1.58 -9.49
CA GLY A 156 -26.37 -1.52 -8.03
C GLY A 156 -25.19 -1.92 -7.14
N TYR A 157 -24.03 -2.30 -7.69
CA TYR A 157 -22.82 -2.60 -6.92
C TYR A 157 -21.68 -1.62 -7.26
N ILE A 158 -21.16 -0.92 -6.24
CA ILE A 158 -19.94 -0.13 -6.35
C ILE A 158 -18.77 -1.07 -6.07
N PHE A 159 -18.05 -1.47 -7.11
CA PHE A 159 -16.76 -2.15 -6.95
C PHE A 159 -15.65 -1.09 -6.91
N ILE A 160 -15.01 -0.93 -5.75
CA ILE A 160 -13.78 -0.15 -5.61
C ILE A 160 -12.62 -1.11 -5.90
N LEU A 161 -12.06 -1.07 -7.10
CA LEU A 161 -10.83 -1.79 -7.43
C LEU A 161 -9.68 -0.79 -7.43
N THR A 162 -9.04 -0.58 -6.27
CA THR A 162 -7.80 0.19 -6.17
C THR A 162 -6.66 -0.65 -6.74
N VAL A 163 -6.22 -0.34 -7.97
CA VAL A 163 -5.04 -0.97 -8.55
C VAL A 163 -3.83 -0.08 -8.27
N PHE A 164 -3.03 -0.46 -7.27
CA PHE A 164 -1.74 0.16 -7.01
C PHE A 164 -0.71 -0.41 -7.99
N ILE A 165 -0.13 0.45 -8.84
CA ILE A 165 0.98 0.04 -9.71
C ILE A 165 2.27 0.45 -9.01
N LEU A 166 3.03 -0.53 -8.56
CA LEU A 166 4.40 -0.35 -8.13
C LEU A 166 5.28 -0.15 -9.38
N CYS A 167 5.75 1.06 -9.61
CA CYS A 167 6.83 1.34 -10.56
C CYS A 167 8.16 1.21 -9.81
N ILE A 168 8.75 0.01 -9.82
CA ILE A 168 10.12 -0.18 -9.34
C ILE A 168 11.06 0.46 -10.38
N VAL A 169 11.90 1.40 -9.96
CA VAL A 169 12.91 2.04 -10.82
C VAL A 169 14.14 1.14 -11.00
N LEU A 170 14.08 -0.10 -10.51
CA LEU A 170 15.15 -1.08 -10.70
C LEU A 170 15.13 -1.66 -12.11
N THR A 171 16.17 -1.31 -12.86
CA THR A 171 16.70 -2.05 -14.00
C THR A 171 17.07 -3.47 -13.57
N ASN A 172 16.09 -4.37 -13.46
CA ASN A 172 16.33 -5.80 -13.43
C ASN A 172 16.46 -6.28 -14.89
N PRO A 173 17.62 -6.77 -15.36
CA PRO A 173 17.81 -7.21 -16.74
C PRO A 173 17.01 -8.48 -17.13
N GLY A 174 16.12 -8.99 -16.28
CA GLY A 174 15.39 -10.25 -16.48
C GLY A 174 13.87 -10.14 -16.69
N ILE A 175 13.27 -8.96 -16.52
CA ILE A 175 11.82 -8.78 -16.75
C ILE A 175 11.65 -8.06 -18.09
N ASN A 176 11.11 -8.76 -19.08
CA ASN A 176 10.76 -8.20 -20.38
C ASN A 176 9.77 -7.04 -20.17
N ASN A 177 10.29 -5.82 -20.15
CA ASN A 177 9.51 -4.61 -20.08
C ASN A 177 8.80 -4.43 -21.41
N ALA A 178 7.58 -4.96 -21.53
CA ALA A 178 6.61 -4.37 -22.45
C ALA A 178 6.54 -2.87 -22.12
N PRO A 179 6.60 -1.95 -23.11
CA PRO A 179 6.52 -0.52 -22.82
C PRO A 179 5.19 -0.25 -22.13
N PHE A 180 5.24 -0.04 -20.82
CA PHE A 180 4.07 0.32 -20.02
C PHE A 180 3.53 1.64 -20.57
N LYS A 181 2.34 1.58 -21.17
CA LYS A 181 1.65 2.77 -21.68
C LYS A 181 1.12 3.54 -20.47
N PHE A 182 1.87 4.54 -20.03
CA PHE A 182 1.36 5.50 -19.04
C PHE A 182 0.13 6.21 -19.61
N THR A 183 -0.99 6.13 -18.91
CA THR A 183 -2.12 7.03 -19.18
C THR A 183 -1.74 8.44 -18.72
N ARG A 184 -2.25 9.48 -19.40
CA ARG A 184 -1.87 10.91 -19.21
C ARG A 184 -2.05 11.49 -17.79
N TYR A 185 -2.59 10.75 -16.82
CA TYR A 185 -3.03 11.27 -15.51
C TYR A 185 -2.56 10.44 -14.29
N SER A 186 -1.46 9.69 -14.40
CA SER A 186 -0.92 8.92 -13.26
C SER A 186 0.04 9.77 -12.43
N ASN A 187 -0.28 9.95 -11.14
CA ASN A 187 0.54 10.70 -10.18
C ASN A 187 1.07 9.76 -9.09
N ALA A 188 2.30 9.99 -8.63
CA ALA A 188 2.88 9.23 -7.52
C ALA A 188 2.26 9.65 -6.19
N TYR A 189 1.95 8.69 -5.32
CA TYR A 189 1.42 8.93 -3.97
C TYR A 189 2.37 8.47 -2.85
N MET A 190 3.30 7.59 -3.17
CA MET A 190 4.30 7.09 -2.22
C MET A 190 5.63 6.90 -2.94
N LEU A 191 6.71 7.36 -2.32
CA LEU A 191 8.07 7.20 -2.79
C LEU A 191 8.85 6.37 -1.78
N VAL A 192 9.65 5.42 -2.27
CA VAL A 192 10.53 4.60 -1.46
C VAL A 192 11.97 4.87 -1.87
N TYR A 193 12.73 5.35 -0.91
CA TYR A 193 14.13 5.71 -1.05
C TYR A 193 14.98 4.77 -0.18
N ILE A 194 16.12 4.32 -0.70
CA ILE A 194 17.07 3.50 0.04
C ILE A 194 18.36 4.28 0.20
N ARG A 195 18.91 4.33 1.41
CA ARG A 195 20.19 4.99 1.68
C ARG A 195 21.30 4.32 0.90
N GLU A 196 22.11 5.10 0.22
CA GLU A 196 23.17 4.61 -0.67
C GLU A 196 24.14 3.68 0.07
N SER A 197 24.55 4.02 1.30
CA SER A 197 25.49 3.23 2.10
C SER A 197 24.95 1.87 2.56
N ASP A 198 23.63 1.70 2.62
CA ASP A 198 22.98 0.48 3.11
C ASP A 198 22.36 -0.37 1.97
N LYS A 199 22.46 0.12 0.73
CA LYS A 199 21.86 -0.49 -0.45
C LYS A 199 22.23 -1.97 -0.61
N ASP A 200 23.52 -2.31 -0.53
CA ASP A 200 23.99 -3.68 -0.78
C ASP A 200 23.57 -4.66 0.33
N LYS A 201 23.35 -4.16 1.55
CA LYS A 201 22.85 -4.98 2.66
C LYS A 201 21.36 -5.24 2.52
N ILE A 202 20.61 -4.25 2.06
CA ILE A 202 19.15 -4.30 1.94
C ILE A 202 18.73 -5.07 0.68
N LEU A 203 19.46 -4.90 -0.42
CA LEU A 203 19.20 -5.54 -1.72
C LEU A 203 20.16 -6.69 -2.00
N CYS A 204 20.55 -7.43 -0.97
CA CYS A 204 21.38 -8.62 -1.13
C CYS A 204 20.63 -9.71 -1.91
N ASP A 205 21.39 -10.48 -2.70
CA ASP A 205 20.86 -11.64 -3.40
C ASP A 205 20.43 -12.70 -2.38
N ILE A 206 19.20 -13.20 -2.53
CA ILE A 206 18.63 -14.22 -1.64
C ILE A 206 18.69 -15.56 -2.37
N ASP A 207 19.44 -16.50 -1.80
CA ASP A 207 19.57 -17.86 -2.31
C ASP A 207 18.51 -18.79 -1.71
N GLU A 208 18.27 -19.95 -2.34
CA GLU A 208 17.41 -20.98 -1.75
C GLU A 208 17.86 -21.44 -0.37
N ARG A 209 19.14 -21.24 -0.02
CA ARG A 209 19.74 -21.60 1.28
C ARG A 209 19.23 -20.73 2.43
N ASP A 210 18.79 -19.50 2.13
CA ASP A 210 18.27 -18.56 3.13
C ASP A 210 16.83 -18.89 3.55
N ILE A 211 16.15 -19.71 2.75
CA ILE A 211 14.78 -20.16 3.03
C ILE A 211 14.84 -21.40 3.93
N SER A 212 14.24 -21.30 5.12
CA SER A 212 14.13 -22.43 6.04
C SER A 212 13.44 -23.65 5.40
N GLU A 213 13.99 -24.84 5.60
CA GLU A 213 13.47 -26.09 5.02
C GLU A 213 12.00 -26.36 5.36
N HIS A 214 11.58 -26.06 6.59
CA HIS A 214 10.17 -26.22 6.99
C HIS A 214 9.21 -25.37 6.14
N ILE A 215 9.62 -24.17 5.74
CA ILE A 215 8.83 -23.31 4.84
C ILE A 215 8.79 -23.91 3.44
N LYS A 216 9.93 -24.40 2.93
CA LYS A 216 10.00 -25.08 1.62
C LYS A 216 9.06 -26.28 1.56
N GLU A 217 9.09 -27.13 2.58
CA GLU A 217 8.22 -28.31 2.65
C GLU A 217 6.75 -27.95 2.68
N ARG A 218 6.38 -26.94 3.49
CA ARG A 218 5.01 -26.44 3.56
C ARG A 218 4.54 -25.89 2.21
N LEU A 219 5.34 -25.05 1.56
CA LEU A 219 4.99 -24.50 0.24
C LEU A 219 4.85 -25.59 -0.82
N LYS A 220 5.72 -26.60 -0.82
CA LYS A 220 5.60 -27.77 -1.70
C LYS A 220 4.31 -28.55 -1.47
N ARG A 221 3.89 -28.71 -0.20
CA ARG A 221 2.63 -29.38 0.15
C ARG A 221 1.42 -28.58 -0.34
N GLU A 222 1.40 -27.27 -0.08
CA GLU A 222 0.33 -26.37 -0.54
C GLU A 222 0.24 -26.33 -2.08
N GLN A 223 1.37 -26.38 -2.79
CA GLN A 223 1.41 -26.44 -4.25
C GLN A 223 0.77 -27.74 -4.77
N LYS A 224 1.15 -28.89 -4.21
CA LYS A 224 0.60 -30.21 -4.59
C LYS A 224 -0.90 -30.31 -4.34
N GLU A 225 -1.38 -29.79 -3.20
CA GLU A 225 -2.82 -29.76 -2.89
C GLU A 225 -3.58 -28.86 -3.87
N LYS A 226 -3.03 -27.69 -4.23
CA LYS A 226 -3.62 -26.80 -5.24
C LYS A 226 -3.69 -27.49 -6.61
N GLU A 227 -2.65 -28.22 -7.00
CA GLU A 227 -2.61 -28.99 -8.26
C GLU A 227 -3.63 -30.12 -8.26
N LEU A 228 -3.72 -30.89 -7.16
CA LEU A 228 -4.71 -31.95 -7.02
C LEU A 228 -6.14 -31.39 -7.10
N LYS A 229 -6.43 -30.32 -6.36
CA LYS A 229 -7.75 -29.67 -6.39
C LYS A 229 -8.07 -29.08 -7.76
N LYS A 230 -7.07 -28.56 -8.48
CA LYS A 230 -7.23 -28.08 -9.86
C LYS A 230 -7.55 -29.23 -10.81
N LYS A 231 -6.90 -30.38 -10.64
CA LYS A 231 -7.16 -31.61 -11.40
C LYS A 231 -8.56 -32.15 -11.12
N GLU A 232 -8.95 -32.28 -9.85
CA GLU A 232 -10.29 -32.72 -9.45
C GLU A 232 -11.39 -31.79 -9.98
N LYS A 233 -11.18 -30.46 -9.95
CA LYS A 233 -12.12 -29.50 -10.55
C LYS A 233 -12.19 -29.64 -12.07
N ALA A 234 -11.06 -29.84 -12.74
CA ALA A 234 -11.02 -30.04 -14.19
C ALA A 234 -11.69 -31.36 -14.60
N GLU A 235 -11.53 -32.41 -13.78
CA GLU A 235 -12.21 -33.70 -13.94
C GLU A 235 -13.71 -33.57 -13.64
N ALA A 236 -14.11 -32.89 -12.56
CA ALA A 236 -15.52 -32.65 -12.24
C ALA A 236 -16.22 -31.86 -13.35
N HIS A 237 -15.55 -30.91 -13.99
CA HIS A 237 -16.05 -30.20 -15.17
C HIS A 237 -16.22 -31.12 -16.40
N MET A 238 -15.63 -32.32 -16.42
CA MET A 238 -15.78 -33.28 -17.51
C MET A 238 -17.02 -34.17 -17.36
N TYR A 239 -17.70 -34.14 -16.21
CA TYR A 239 -18.90 -34.94 -15.93
C TYR A 239 -20.10 -34.05 -15.66
N MET A 240 -21.27 -34.42 -16.19
CA MET A 240 -22.54 -33.79 -15.83
C MET A 240 -23.44 -34.77 -15.09
N THR A 241 -24.24 -34.24 -14.17
CA THR A 241 -25.31 -35.02 -13.53
C THR A 241 -26.58 -34.84 -14.35
N VAL A 242 -27.08 -35.93 -14.93
CA VAL A 242 -28.38 -35.98 -15.60
C VAL A 242 -29.40 -36.52 -14.60
N LYS A 243 -30.45 -35.75 -14.33
CA LYS A 243 -31.59 -36.19 -13.53
C LYS A 243 -32.70 -36.62 -14.50
N VAL A 244 -33.18 -37.85 -14.34
CA VAL A 244 -34.25 -38.40 -15.17
C VAL A 244 -35.50 -38.46 -14.33
N VAL A 245 -36.56 -37.84 -14.83
CA VAL A 245 -37.88 -37.83 -14.19
C VAL A 245 -38.80 -38.71 -15.01
N THR A 246 -39.54 -39.59 -14.35
CA THR A 246 -40.48 -40.54 -14.97
C THR A 246 -41.92 -40.20 -14.62
N ASP A 247 -42.88 -40.74 -15.37
CA ASP A 247 -44.31 -40.53 -15.13
C ASP A 247 -44.75 -41.03 -13.73
N GLU A 248 -44.07 -42.03 -13.17
CA GLU A 248 -44.26 -42.50 -11.79
C GLU A 248 -43.82 -41.43 -10.78
N ASP A 249 -42.66 -40.79 -10.98
CA ASP A 249 -42.19 -39.70 -10.12
C ASP A 249 -43.16 -38.51 -10.11
N PHE A 250 -43.80 -38.23 -11.26
CA PHE A 250 -44.86 -37.24 -11.34
C PHE A 250 -46.08 -37.69 -10.53
N ALA A 251 -46.56 -38.92 -10.72
CA ALA A 251 -47.74 -39.42 -10.01
C ALA A 251 -47.58 -39.45 -8.49
N GLU A 252 -46.37 -39.74 -7.99
CA GLU A 252 -46.08 -39.80 -6.55
C GLU A 252 -45.89 -38.43 -5.88
N GLN A 253 -45.44 -37.42 -6.62
CA GLN A 253 -45.01 -36.13 -6.05
C GLN A 253 -45.97 -34.97 -6.36
N ILE A 254 -46.82 -35.12 -7.38
CA ILE A 254 -47.86 -34.12 -7.70
C ILE A 254 -48.81 -33.94 -6.51
N GLY A 255 -48.92 -32.71 -6.01
CA GLY A 255 -49.83 -32.32 -4.93
C GLY A 255 -49.20 -32.24 -3.53
N THR A 256 -47.89 -32.52 -3.39
CA THR A 256 -47.16 -32.29 -2.14
C THR A 256 -46.42 -30.94 -2.16
N ASP A 257 -47.07 -29.90 -1.62
CA ASP A 257 -46.55 -28.60 -1.15
C ASP A 257 -45.52 -27.76 -1.96
N ILE A 258 -45.21 -28.07 -3.22
CA ILE A 258 -44.28 -27.24 -4.03
C ILE A 258 -45.07 -26.50 -5.13
N CYS A 259 -45.27 -25.19 -4.94
CA CYS A 259 -46.17 -24.37 -5.77
C CYS A 259 -45.60 -23.96 -7.15
N PHE A 260 -44.38 -24.36 -7.52
CA PHE A 260 -43.77 -23.95 -8.80
C PHE A 260 -42.96 -25.03 -9.55
N ASP A 261 -42.50 -26.09 -8.88
CA ASP A 261 -41.77 -27.18 -9.51
C ASP A 261 -42.67 -28.42 -9.63
N LEU A 262 -42.71 -29.03 -10.82
CA LEU A 262 -43.59 -30.17 -11.10
C LEU A 262 -43.19 -31.46 -10.34
N VAL A 263 -41.92 -31.58 -9.92
CA VAL A 263 -41.34 -32.73 -9.20
C VAL A 263 -40.17 -32.26 -8.32
N ASP A 264 -39.98 -32.86 -7.14
CA ASP A 264 -38.82 -32.63 -6.27
C ASP A 264 -37.57 -33.27 -6.87
N HIS A 265 -36.75 -32.44 -7.51
CA HIS A 265 -35.50 -32.87 -8.14
C HIS A 265 -34.48 -33.50 -7.18
N ALA A 266 -34.64 -33.42 -5.85
CA ALA A 266 -33.78 -34.11 -4.91
C ALA A 266 -34.13 -35.60 -4.77
N LYS A 267 -35.36 -36.01 -5.12
CA LYS A 267 -35.89 -37.37 -4.94
C LYS A 267 -35.86 -38.22 -6.22
N VAL A 268 -35.58 -37.62 -7.37
CA VAL A 268 -35.54 -38.30 -8.68
C VAL A 268 -34.21 -39.01 -8.93
N LYS A 269 -34.24 -40.08 -9.73
CA LYS A 269 -33.03 -40.83 -10.12
C LYS A 269 -32.04 -39.92 -10.86
N SER A 270 -30.78 -39.98 -10.43
CA SER A 270 -29.70 -39.18 -11.02
C SER A 270 -28.54 -40.08 -11.48
N PHE A 271 -27.97 -39.73 -12.63
CA PHE A 271 -26.85 -40.42 -13.24
C PHE A 271 -25.71 -39.43 -13.50
N ARG A 272 -24.48 -39.82 -13.20
CA ARG A 272 -23.30 -39.08 -13.65
C ARG A 272 -22.85 -39.64 -14.99
N THR A 273 -22.78 -38.78 -16.00
CA THR A 273 -22.32 -39.15 -17.35
C THR A 273 -21.22 -38.20 -17.80
N VAL A 274 -20.42 -38.64 -18.78
CA VAL A 274 -19.36 -37.80 -19.35
C VAL A 274 -20.03 -36.70 -20.18
N ASP A 275 -19.66 -35.45 -19.96
CA ASP A 275 -20.15 -34.33 -20.75
C ASP A 275 -19.49 -34.34 -22.14
N GLU A 276 -20.19 -34.86 -23.15
CA GLU A 276 -19.70 -34.90 -24.53
C GLU A 276 -19.70 -33.52 -25.21
N CYS A 277 -20.53 -32.57 -24.75
CA CYS A 277 -20.50 -31.19 -25.22
C CYS A 277 -19.20 -30.47 -24.78
N ALA A 278 -18.67 -30.80 -23.60
CA ALA A 278 -17.36 -30.32 -23.16
C ALA A 278 -16.20 -30.88 -24.00
N LYS A 279 -16.33 -32.07 -24.60
CA LYS A 279 -15.34 -32.63 -25.53
C LYS A 279 -15.35 -31.92 -26.89
N PHE A 280 -16.52 -31.47 -27.37
CA PHE A 280 -16.64 -30.79 -28.66
C PHE A 280 -16.04 -29.36 -28.64
N LYS A 281 -16.17 -28.64 -27.51
CA LYS A 281 -15.56 -27.30 -27.31
C LYS A 281 -14.02 -27.28 -27.29
N ARG A 282 -13.34 -28.43 -27.10
CA ARG A 282 -11.86 -28.52 -27.17
C ARG A 282 -11.34 -28.86 -28.57
N LYS A 283 -12.23 -29.12 -29.54
CA LYS A 283 -11.89 -29.55 -30.91
C LYS A 283 -12.08 -28.46 -31.97
N ILE A 284 -12.52 -27.27 -31.57
CA ILE A 284 -12.57 -26.03 -32.36
C ILE A 284 -11.58 -25.07 -31.74
#